data_AF-A0A2M7GND3-F1
#
_entry.id   AF-A0A2M7GND3-F1
#
_cell.length_a   1.000
_cell.length_b   1.000
_cell.length_c   1.000
_cell.angle_alpha   90.00
_cell.angle_beta   90.00
_cell.angle_gamma   90.00
#
_symmetry.space_group_name_H-M   'P 1'
#
loop_
_entity.id
_entity.type
_entity.pdbx_description
1 polymer ?
#
loop_
_entity_poly.entity_id
_entity_poly.type
_entity_poly.pdbx_seq_one_letter_code
_entity_poly.pdbx_strand_id
1 'polypeptide(L)'
;MLREWVSHLTTPAPEAAKRLGYLKEQIAIAARHRRLRHAWKEHLERSRRFVLWSAANCPAQDKVTILGSGGLLDVPLGELADDFAEVVLVDILHPPAVRAWAAQYANVYLVDADLTGLVDGLAEGTVPDEPPEPIFPDADADLVVSLNLLGQLPLIPARHVPDKQAGAFSEAVQRQHLRALQALPGRVCLITETVREYVEDGAVDETEPALGDIRLPEPDESWTWNLAPAPELERARDLRLRIAAYSNLFKK
;
A
#
# COMPACT_ATOMS: atom_id res chain seq x y z
N MET A 1 9.63 16.13 -14.19
CA MET A 1 9.33 16.58 -15.57
C MET A 1 9.64 15.50 -16.61
N LEU A 2 10.84 15.38 -17.21
CA LEU A 2 11.07 14.45 -18.34
C LEU A 2 10.88 12.96 -17.99
N ARG A 3 11.47 12.49 -16.87
CA ARG A 3 11.34 11.09 -16.40
C ARG A 3 9.90 10.72 -16.03
N GLU A 4 9.17 11.65 -15.41
CA GLU A 4 7.75 11.46 -15.05
C GLU A 4 6.88 11.40 -16.30
N TRP A 5 7.21 12.19 -17.32
CA TRP A 5 6.55 12.16 -18.61
C TRP A 5 6.77 10.83 -19.33
N VAL A 6 8.01 10.31 -19.34
CA VAL A 6 8.31 8.98 -19.86
C VAL A 6 7.53 7.91 -19.10
N SER A 7 7.56 7.92 -17.75
CA SER A 7 6.78 6.97 -16.95
C SER A 7 5.29 7.02 -17.28
N HIS A 8 4.72 8.21 -17.47
CA HIS A 8 3.32 8.36 -17.84
C HIS A 8 2.99 7.72 -19.20
N LEU A 9 3.88 7.84 -20.18
CA LEU A 9 3.71 7.26 -21.51
C LEU A 9 3.96 5.75 -21.55
N THR A 10 4.92 5.26 -20.77
CA THR A 10 5.41 3.89 -20.91
C THR A 10 4.75 2.90 -19.96
N THR A 11 4.13 3.36 -18.86
CA THR A 11 3.46 2.46 -17.93
C THR A 11 2.09 2.04 -18.48
N PRO A 12 1.89 0.74 -18.79
CA PRO A 12 0.57 0.22 -19.10
C PRO A 12 -0.30 0.41 -17.86
N ALA A 13 -1.46 1.03 -18.03
CA ALA A 13 -2.45 1.16 -16.96
C ALA A 13 -3.84 1.17 -17.60
N PRO A 14 -4.83 0.51 -16.96
CA PRO A 14 -6.23 0.57 -17.40
C PRO A 14 -6.69 2.02 -17.56
N GLU A 15 -7.57 2.29 -18.54
CA GLU A 15 -8.06 3.65 -18.80
C GLU A 15 -8.75 4.25 -17.57
N ALA A 16 -9.54 3.45 -16.84
CA ALA A 16 -10.19 3.87 -15.61
C ALA A 16 -9.19 4.35 -14.55
N ALA A 17 -8.13 3.57 -14.30
CA ALA A 17 -7.06 3.91 -13.36
C ALA A 17 -6.29 5.18 -13.79
N LYS A 18 -6.06 5.37 -15.10
CA LYS A 18 -5.45 6.61 -15.63
C LYS A 18 -6.36 7.82 -15.43
N ARG A 19 -7.65 7.69 -15.76
CA ARG A 19 -8.67 8.75 -15.66
C ARG A 19 -8.84 9.23 -14.22
N LEU A 20 -8.82 8.31 -13.26
CA LEU A 20 -8.91 8.63 -11.82
C LEU A 20 -7.58 9.12 -11.22
N GLY A 21 -6.47 9.00 -11.94
CA GLY A 21 -5.18 9.56 -11.53
C GLY A 21 -4.25 8.61 -10.76
N TYR A 22 -4.53 7.30 -10.70
CA TYR A 22 -3.66 6.32 -10.02
C TYR A 22 -2.24 6.31 -10.61
N LEU A 23 -2.12 6.38 -11.94
CA LEU A 23 -0.81 6.46 -12.60
C LEU A 23 -0.04 7.73 -12.19
N LYS A 24 -0.74 8.85 -12.01
CA LYS A 24 -0.13 10.11 -11.56
C LYS A 24 0.36 10.00 -10.12
N GLU A 25 -0.43 9.40 -9.23
CA GLU A 25 -0.03 9.19 -7.83
C GLU A 25 1.19 8.27 -7.72
N GLN A 26 1.23 7.16 -8.48
CA GLN A 26 2.38 6.26 -8.46
C GLN A 26 3.67 6.96 -8.94
N ILE A 27 3.57 7.75 -10.01
CA ILE A 27 4.69 8.57 -10.48
C ILE A 27 5.13 9.59 -9.42
N ALA A 28 4.18 10.21 -8.71
CA ALA A 28 4.45 11.16 -7.64
C ALA A 28 5.16 10.51 -6.45
N ILE A 29 4.75 9.31 -6.04
CA ILE A 29 5.42 8.51 -4.99
C ILE A 29 6.87 8.22 -5.39
N ALA A 30 7.10 7.72 -6.62
CA ALA A 30 8.44 7.44 -7.10
C ALA A 30 9.31 8.71 -7.17
N ALA A 31 8.74 9.84 -7.56
CA ALA A 31 9.44 11.12 -7.58
C ALA A 31 9.80 11.61 -6.18
N ARG A 32 8.88 11.49 -5.22
CA ARG A 32 9.08 11.85 -3.82
C ARG A 32 10.16 10.99 -3.18
N HIS A 33 10.10 9.67 -3.37
CA HIS A 33 11.13 8.76 -2.89
C HIS A 33 12.54 9.16 -3.37
N ARG A 34 12.70 9.53 -4.64
CA ARG A 34 14.01 9.98 -5.16
C ARG A 34 14.56 11.20 -4.42
N ARG A 35 13.71 12.18 -4.11
CA ARG A 35 14.09 13.37 -3.34
C ARG A 35 14.37 13.03 -1.88
N LEU A 36 13.53 12.18 -1.29
CA LEU A 36 13.50 11.87 0.14
C LEU A 36 14.16 10.53 0.50
N ARG A 37 15.03 10.00 -0.37
CA ARG A 37 15.64 8.68 -0.22
C ARG A 37 16.23 8.42 1.17
N HIS A 38 16.80 9.44 1.80
CA HIS A 38 17.40 9.34 3.13
C HIS A 38 16.33 9.27 4.22
N ALA A 39 15.32 10.13 4.17
CA ALA A 39 14.22 10.15 5.13
C ALA A 39 13.35 8.87 5.05
N TRP A 40 13.27 8.25 3.88
CA TRP A 40 12.50 7.02 3.67
C TRP A 40 13.28 5.75 4.00
N LYS A 41 14.62 5.82 4.04
CA LYS A 41 15.50 4.65 4.17
C LYS A 41 15.10 3.75 5.34
N GLU A 42 14.95 4.31 6.54
CA GLU A 42 14.61 3.52 7.73
C GLU A 42 13.24 2.83 7.57
N HIS A 43 12.23 3.54 7.07
CA HIS A 43 10.92 2.96 6.85
C HIS A 43 10.99 1.78 5.87
N LEU A 44 11.66 1.96 4.72
CA LEU A 44 11.77 0.91 3.71
C LEU A 44 12.59 -0.30 4.20
N GLU A 45 13.63 -0.08 5.01
CA GLU A 45 14.43 -1.17 5.61
C GLU A 45 13.65 -1.92 6.69
N ARG A 46 12.89 -1.21 7.53
CA ARG A 46 12.01 -1.82 8.53
C ARG A 46 10.88 -2.62 7.89
N SER A 47 10.21 -2.07 6.88
CA SER A 47 9.15 -2.79 6.15
C SER A 47 9.68 -4.08 5.53
N ARG A 48 10.80 -4.03 4.79
CA ARG A 48 11.42 -5.24 4.21
C ARG A 48 11.76 -6.27 5.28
N ARG A 49 12.43 -5.85 6.36
CA ARG A 49 12.81 -6.75 7.45
C ARG A 49 11.58 -7.39 8.11
N PHE A 50 10.51 -6.64 8.30
CA PHE A 50 9.29 -7.15 8.91
C PHE A 50 8.55 -8.14 8.00
N VAL A 51 8.55 -7.90 6.67
CA VAL A 51 8.05 -8.86 5.68
C VAL A 51 8.86 -10.16 5.73
N LEU A 52 10.19 -10.08 5.76
CA LEU A 52 11.06 -11.26 5.87
C LEU A 52 10.88 -12.00 7.20
N TRP A 53 10.71 -11.28 8.29
CA TRP A 53 10.40 -11.90 9.57
C TRP A 53 9.06 -12.63 9.53
N SER A 54 8.04 -12.05 8.89
CA SER A 54 6.74 -12.70 8.72
C SER A 54 6.81 -13.95 7.84
N ALA A 55 7.59 -13.88 6.75
CA ALA A 55 7.90 -14.99 5.85
C ALA A 55 8.61 -16.15 6.55
N ALA A 56 9.66 -15.85 7.33
CA ALA A 56 10.43 -16.86 8.05
C ALA A 56 9.62 -17.59 9.14
N ASN A 57 8.54 -16.97 9.63
CA ASN A 57 7.64 -17.56 10.61
C ASN A 57 6.41 -18.22 9.98
N CYS A 58 6.27 -18.22 8.65
CA CYS A 58 5.17 -18.86 7.95
C CYS A 58 5.32 -20.39 8.02
N PRO A 59 4.26 -21.16 8.35
CA PRO A 59 4.36 -22.62 8.48
C PRO A 59 4.76 -23.34 7.18
N ALA A 60 4.38 -22.78 6.04
CA ALA A 60 4.73 -23.23 4.70
C ALA A 60 5.17 -22.03 3.87
N GLN A 61 5.97 -22.30 2.84
CA GLN A 61 6.57 -21.31 1.95
C GLN A 61 6.31 -21.69 0.47
N ASP A 62 5.13 -22.22 0.17
CA ASP A 62 4.76 -22.56 -1.20
C ASP A 62 4.39 -21.28 -1.96
N LYS A 63 3.56 -20.40 -1.37
CA LYS A 63 3.12 -19.15 -2.03
C LYS A 63 3.10 -17.96 -1.07
N VAL A 64 3.61 -16.82 -1.54
CA VAL A 64 3.44 -15.50 -0.90
C VAL A 64 2.78 -14.52 -1.86
N THR A 65 1.80 -13.77 -1.37
CA THR A 65 1.11 -12.74 -2.14
C THR A 65 1.25 -11.36 -1.49
N ILE A 66 1.82 -10.40 -2.21
CA ILE A 66 2.02 -9.02 -1.76
C ILE A 66 0.94 -8.13 -2.38
N LEU A 67 0.01 -7.66 -1.55
CA LEU A 67 -1.01 -6.68 -1.91
C LEU A 67 -0.48 -5.26 -1.73
N GLY A 68 -0.48 -4.48 -2.81
CA GLY A 68 0.09 -3.13 -2.84
C GLY A 68 1.60 -3.14 -3.10
N SER A 69 2.08 -4.00 -3.99
CA SER A 69 3.52 -4.17 -4.26
C SER A 69 4.19 -2.92 -4.87
N GLY A 70 3.41 -2.05 -5.50
CA GLY A 70 3.80 -0.73 -5.98
C GLY A 70 5.09 -0.71 -6.80
N GLY A 71 5.99 0.19 -6.39
CA GLY A 71 7.31 0.36 -7.01
C GLY A 71 8.38 -0.60 -6.52
N LEU A 72 8.02 -1.62 -5.72
CA LEU A 72 8.93 -2.54 -5.03
C LEU A 72 9.95 -1.83 -4.10
N LEU A 73 9.55 -0.69 -3.53
CA LEU A 73 10.43 0.12 -2.68
C LEU A 73 10.65 -0.47 -1.30
N ASP A 74 9.74 -1.30 -0.82
CA ASP A 74 9.67 -1.91 0.51
C ASP A 74 9.39 -3.42 0.42
N VAL A 75 9.32 -3.98 -0.79
CA VAL A 75 9.24 -5.42 -1.05
C VAL A 75 10.67 -6.01 -1.10
N PRO A 76 10.99 -7.02 -0.27
CA PRO A 76 12.27 -7.74 -0.35
C PRO A 76 12.18 -8.83 -1.42
N LEU A 77 12.10 -8.42 -2.70
CA LEU A 77 11.74 -9.31 -3.79
C LEU A 77 12.71 -10.48 -3.99
N GLY A 78 14.02 -10.23 -3.90
CA GLY A 78 15.02 -11.28 -4.15
C GLY A 78 14.95 -12.36 -3.07
N GLU A 79 14.88 -11.94 -1.82
CA GLU A 79 14.76 -12.82 -0.67
C GLU A 79 13.45 -13.62 -0.69
N LEU A 80 12.32 -12.98 -1.05
CA LEU A 80 11.06 -13.72 -1.20
C LEU A 80 11.09 -14.72 -2.37
N ALA A 81 11.77 -14.39 -3.47
CA ALA A 81 11.92 -15.30 -4.60
C ALA A 81 12.83 -16.49 -4.28
N ASP A 82 13.77 -16.33 -3.33
CA ASP A 82 14.60 -17.44 -2.83
C ASP A 82 13.84 -18.30 -1.80
N ASP A 83 13.00 -17.69 -0.97
CA ASP A 83 12.30 -18.36 0.13
C ASP A 83 11.01 -19.08 -0.31
N PHE A 84 10.30 -18.59 -1.34
CA PHE A 84 9.00 -19.12 -1.77
C PHE A 84 9.01 -19.78 -3.15
N ALA A 85 8.22 -20.86 -3.30
CA ALA A 85 8.04 -21.49 -4.62
C ALA A 85 7.27 -20.59 -5.60
N GLU A 86 6.39 -19.72 -5.11
CA GLU A 86 5.63 -18.73 -5.88
C GLU A 86 5.54 -17.39 -5.14
N VAL A 87 5.86 -16.30 -5.84
CA VAL A 87 5.71 -14.92 -5.34
C VAL A 87 4.75 -14.17 -6.27
N VAL A 88 3.61 -13.74 -5.74
CA VAL A 88 2.64 -12.93 -6.48
C VAL A 88 2.67 -11.49 -5.99
N LEU A 89 2.87 -10.57 -6.93
CA LEU A 89 2.87 -9.13 -6.68
C LEU A 89 1.60 -8.53 -7.27
N VAL A 90 0.76 -7.99 -6.39
CA VAL A 90 -0.53 -7.40 -6.77
C VAL A 90 -0.48 -5.90 -6.54
N ASP A 91 -0.82 -5.14 -7.56
CA ASP A 91 -0.97 -3.69 -7.51
C ASP A 91 -1.95 -3.25 -8.60
N ILE A 92 -2.50 -2.04 -8.53
CA ILE A 92 -3.38 -1.54 -9.59
C ILE A 92 -2.64 -1.38 -10.93
N LEU A 93 -1.32 -1.13 -10.88
CA LEU A 93 -0.49 -1.05 -12.08
C LEU A 93 1.00 -1.26 -11.77
N HIS A 94 1.69 -2.04 -12.61
CA HIS A 94 3.14 -2.22 -12.51
C HIS A 94 3.92 -1.43 -13.59
N PRO A 95 4.83 -0.50 -13.20
CA PRO A 95 5.75 0.17 -14.11
C PRO A 95 6.66 -0.78 -14.90
N PRO A 96 7.16 -0.38 -16.08
CA PRO A 96 8.09 -1.21 -16.87
C PRO A 96 9.34 -1.64 -16.09
N ALA A 97 9.87 -0.77 -15.22
CA ALA A 97 11.02 -1.11 -14.37
C ALA A 97 10.71 -2.22 -13.37
N VAL A 98 9.49 -2.24 -12.81
CA VAL A 98 9.01 -3.29 -11.91
C VAL A 98 8.83 -4.59 -12.69
N ARG A 99 8.21 -4.53 -13.87
CA ARG A 99 8.08 -5.70 -14.77
C ARG A 99 9.42 -6.30 -15.16
N ALA A 100 10.39 -5.46 -15.51
CA ALA A 100 11.75 -5.90 -15.85
C ALA A 100 12.50 -6.49 -14.65
N TRP A 101 12.24 -6.02 -13.43
CA TRP A 101 12.84 -6.60 -12.23
C TRP A 101 12.21 -7.95 -11.88
N ALA A 102 10.88 -8.03 -11.86
CA ALA A 102 10.14 -9.28 -11.63
C ALA A 102 10.53 -10.38 -12.64
N ALA A 103 10.69 -10.03 -13.92
CA ALA A 103 11.07 -10.97 -14.97
C ALA A 103 12.47 -11.60 -14.82
N GLN A 104 13.29 -11.15 -13.86
CA GLN A 104 14.56 -11.79 -13.53
C GLN A 104 14.37 -13.09 -12.71
N TYR A 105 13.17 -13.33 -12.18
CA TYR A 105 12.84 -14.48 -11.36
C TYR A 105 11.78 -15.33 -12.06
N ALA A 106 11.99 -16.64 -12.13
CA ALA A 106 11.09 -17.56 -12.82
C ALA A 106 9.78 -17.82 -12.05
N ASN A 107 9.77 -17.52 -10.76
CA ASN A 107 8.68 -17.76 -9.81
C ASN A 107 7.97 -16.49 -9.34
N VAL A 108 8.24 -15.33 -9.96
CA VAL A 108 7.59 -14.06 -9.62
C VAL A 108 6.54 -13.71 -10.68
N TYR A 109 5.31 -13.51 -10.22
CA TYR A 109 4.16 -13.19 -11.06
C TYR A 109 3.58 -11.82 -10.71
N LEU A 110 3.18 -11.06 -11.74
CA LEU A 110 2.57 -9.75 -11.57
C LEU A 110 1.09 -9.82 -11.91
N VAL A 111 0.25 -9.30 -11.00
CA VAL A 111 -1.19 -9.20 -11.20
C VAL A 111 -1.62 -7.74 -11.07
N ASP A 112 -2.05 -7.14 -12.18
CA ASP A 112 -2.64 -5.82 -12.16
C ASP A 112 -4.10 -5.92 -11.70
N ALA A 113 -4.44 -5.40 -10.52
CA ALA A 113 -5.79 -5.48 -9.96
C ALA A 113 -6.17 -4.28 -9.08
N ASP A 114 -7.42 -3.84 -9.22
CA ASP A 114 -8.04 -2.91 -8.27
C ASP A 114 -8.45 -3.65 -7.00
N LEU A 115 -7.74 -3.37 -5.91
CA LEU A 115 -7.99 -3.94 -4.58
C LEU A 115 -9.10 -3.22 -3.79
N THR A 116 -9.89 -2.36 -4.46
CA THR A 116 -11.08 -1.72 -3.90
C THR A 116 -12.38 -2.15 -4.57
N GLY A 117 -12.32 -2.62 -5.83
CA GLY A 117 -13.50 -2.88 -6.66
C GLY A 117 -14.28 -1.63 -7.05
N LEU A 118 -13.71 -0.43 -6.88
CA LEU A 118 -14.38 0.85 -7.11
C LEU A 118 -13.95 1.53 -8.41
N VAL A 119 -12.78 1.20 -8.95
CA VAL A 119 -12.09 1.99 -9.97
C VAL A 119 -12.93 2.15 -11.23
N ASP A 120 -13.50 1.07 -11.77
CA ASP A 120 -14.25 1.14 -13.02
C ASP A 120 -15.53 1.97 -12.85
N GLY A 121 -16.32 1.70 -11.81
CA GLY A 121 -17.55 2.44 -11.51
C GLY A 121 -17.29 3.93 -11.27
N LEU A 122 -16.29 4.27 -10.46
CA LEU A 122 -15.92 5.67 -10.18
C LEU A 122 -15.48 6.40 -11.45
N ALA A 123 -14.75 5.71 -12.32
CA ALA A 123 -14.30 6.27 -13.57
C ALA A 123 -15.51 6.59 -14.48
N GLU A 124 -16.59 5.81 -14.41
CA GLU A 124 -17.85 6.06 -15.12
C GLU A 124 -18.76 7.09 -14.42
N GLY A 125 -18.35 7.61 -13.25
CA GLY A 125 -19.13 8.56 -12.46
C GLY A 125 -20.14 7.90 -11.52
N THR A 126 -20.05 6.58 -11.34
CA THR A 126 -20.87 5.82 -10.39
C THR A 126 -20.14 5.67 -9.07
N VAL A 127 -20.76 6.16 -8.01
CA VAL A 127 -20.31 5.96 -6.63
C VAL A 127 -21.31 5.02 -5.97
N PRO A 128 -20.89 3.84 -5.48
CA PRO A 128 -21.80 2.98 -4.72
C PRO A 128 -22.06 3.58 -3.33
N ASP A 129 -23.26 3.34 -2.79
CA ASP A 129 -23.61 3.79 -1.43
C ASP A 129 -22.69 3.15 -0.37
N GLU A 130 -22.30 1.89 -0.59
CA GLU A 130 -21.33 1.16 0.23
C GLU A 130 -20.21 0.59 -0.65
N PRO A 131 -18.93 0.67 -0.24
CA PRO A 131 -17.85 0.01 -0.94
C PRO A 131 -18.06 -1.51 -1.00
N PRO A 132 -17.78 -2.15 -2.14
CA PRO A 132 -17.86 -3.60 -2.26
C PRO A 132 -16.77 -4.27 -1.41
N GLU A 133 -16.95 -5.56 -1.12
CA GLU A 133 -15.84 -6.37 -0.64
C GLU A 133 -14.85 -6.58 -1.79
N PRO A 134 -13.55 -6.26 -1.60
CA PRO A 134 -12.57 -6.38 -2.67
C PRO A 134 -12.25 -7.85 -2.96
N ILE A 135 -11.87 -8.12 -4.21
CA ILE A 135 -11.34 -9.42 -4.63
C ILE A 135 -9.82 -9.34 -4.58
N PHE A 136 -9.20 -10.26 -3.85
CA PHE A 136 -7.75 -10.42 -3.83
C PHE A 136 -7.36 -11.56 -4.76
N PRO A 137 -6.90 -11.28 -5.99
CA PRO A 137 -6.46 -12.33 -6.91
C PRO A 137 -5.25 -13.04 -6.32
N ASP A 138 -5.20 -14.36 -6.52
CA ASP A 138 -4.07 -15.20 -6.12
C ASP A 138 -3.69 -15.07 -4.63
N ALA A 139 -4.66 -14.78 -3.76
CA ALA A 139 -4.47 -14.65 -2.32
C ALA A 139 -4.70 -15.96 -1.53
N ASP A 140 -4.86 -17.07 -2.24
CA ASP A 140 -4.77 -18.44 -1.70
C ASP A 140 -3.31 -18.82 -1.42
N ALA A 141 -2.66 -18.06 -0.55
CA ALA A 141 -1.24 -18.15 -0.24
C ALA A 141 -1.00 -18.52 1.22
N ASP A 142 0.18 -19.06 1.54
CA ASP A 142 0.57 -19.34 2.92
C ASP A 142 0.74 -18.03 3.71
N LEU A 143 1.29 -17.02 3.04
CA LEU A 143 1.45 -15.66 3.54
C LEU A 143 0.85 -14.65 2.56
N VAL A 144 -0.05 -13.81 3.06
CA VAL A 144 -0.52 -12.61 2.35
C VAL A 144 -0.03 -11.38 3.10
N VAL A 145 0.62 -10.47 2.38
CA VAL A 145 1.17 -9.22 2.93
C VAL A 145 0.39 -8.04 2.36
N SER A 146 -0.36 -7.33 3.20
CA SER A 146 -0.92 -6.02 2.87
C SER A 146 0.09 -4.95 3.24
N LEU A 147 0.84 -4.44 2.27
CA LEU A 147 2.06 -3.67 2.49
C LEU A 147 1.83 -2.17 2.28
N ASN A 148 1.79 -1.40 3.38
CA ASN A 148 1.62 0.06 3.38
C ASN A 148 0.41 0.55 2.54
N LEU A 149 -0.63 -0.29 2.42
CA LEU A 149 -1.72 -0.12 1.45
C LEU A 149 -3.01 0.42 2.08
N LEU A 150 -3.37 -0.06 3.28
CA LEU A 150 -4.71 0.11 3.86
C LEU A 150 -5.16 1.57 3.94
N GLY A 151 -4.31 2.46 4.48
CA GLY A 151 -4.62 3.89 4.57
C GLY A 151 -4.62 4.64 3.24
N GLN A 152 -4.03 4.05 2.19
CA GLN A 152 -3.97 4.64 0.83
C GLN A 152 -5.19 4.28 -0.03
N LEU A 153 -5.81 3.11 0.18
CA LEU A 153 -6.95 2.63 -0.60
C LEU A 153 -8.05 3.69 -0.81
N PRO A 154 -8.49 4.44 0.21
CA PRO A 154 -9.57 5.41 0.03
C PRO A 154 -9.14 6.76 -0.56
N LEU A 155 -7.84 7.05 -0.71
CA LEU A 155 -7.36 8.41 -1.04
C LEU A 155 -7.88 8.96 -2.37
N ILE A 156 -8.00 8.11 -3.40
CA ILE A 156 -8.61 8.50 -4.68
C ILE A 156 -10.13 8.35 -4.60
N PRO A 157 -10.71 7.21 -4.20
CA PRO A 157 -12.16 7.05 -4.12
C PRO A 157 -12.90 8.14 -3.34
N ALA A 158 -12.35 8.58 -2.20
CA ALA A 158 -12.96 9.60 -1.36
C ALA A 158 -13.04 10.99 -2.03
N ARG A 159 -12.26 11.25 -3.10
CA ARG A 159 -12.36 12.49 -3.90
C ARG A 159 -13.63 12.54 -4.75
N HIS A 160 -14.30 11.41 -4.93
CA HIS A 160 -15.50 11.26 -5.76
C HIS A 160 -16.80 11.25 -4.96
N VAL A 161 -16.72 11.30 -3.62
CA VAL A 161 -17.89 11.39 -2.74
C VAL A 161 -17.98 12.80 -2.15
N PRO A 162 -19.16 13.27 -1.69
CA PRO A 162 -19.27 14.57 -1.03
C PRO A 162 -18.34 14.67 0.19
N ASP A 163 -17.67 15.81 0.40
CA ASP A 163 -16.68 16.01 1.48
C ASP A 163 -17.17 15.57 2.87
N LYS A 164 -18.45 15.83 3.17
CA LYS A 164 -19.07 15.45 4.46
C LYS A 164 -19.15 13.93 4.66
N GLN A 165 -19.07 13.14 3.60
CA GLN A 165 -19.15 11.67 3.60
C GLN A 165 -17.78 11.02 3.38
N ALA A 166 -16.76 11.78 2.92
CA ALA A 166 -15.44 11.27 2.57
C ALA A 166 -14.77 10.46 3.69
N GLY A 167 -14.87 10.92 4.94
CA GLY A 167 -14.32 10.20 6.10
C GLY A 167 -14.99 8.85 6.32
N ALA A 168 -16.33 8.82 6.36
CA ALA A 168 -17.10 7.59 6.56
C ALA A 168 -16.91 6.59 5.40
N PHE A 169 -16.87 7.09 4.16
CA PHE A 169 -16.59 6.27 2.99
C PHE A 169 -15.17 5.69 3.02
N SER A 170 -14.19 6.49 3.43
CA SER A 170 -12.79 6.04 3.57
C SER A 170 -12.67 4.90 4.57
N GLU A 171 -13.31 5.05 5.73
CA GLU A 171 -13.37 4.01 6.75
C GLU A 171 -14.08 2.75 6.23
N ALA A 172 -15.17 2.90 5.47
CA ALA A 172 -15.88 1.77 4.89
C ALA A 172 -15.00 0.97 3.91
N VAL A 173 -14.23 1.64 3.04
CA VAL A 173 -13.26 0.98 2.14
C VAL A 173 -12.23 0.19 2.94
N GLN A 174 -11.65 0.79 3.98
CA GLN A 174 -10.66 0.14 4.84
C GLN A 174 -11.25 -1.07 5.58
N ARG A 175 -12.50 -0.97 6.06
CA ARG A 175 -13.21 -2.08 6.71
C ARG A 175 -13.46 -3.24 5.74
N GLN A 176 -13.84 -2.97 4.50
CA GLN A 176 -14.02 -4.04 3.50
C GLN A 176 -12.70 -4.74 3.18
N HIS A 177 -11.60 -3.99 3.06
CA HIS A 177 -10.27 -4.59 2.88
C HIS A 177 -9.87 -5.50 4.05
N LEU A 178 -10.07 -5.05 5.29
CA LEU A 178 -9.78 -5.86 6.48
C LEU A 178 -10.67 -7.10 6.58
N ARG A 179 -11.94 -7.01 6.20
CA ARG A 179 -12.86 -8.17 6.15
C ARG A 179 -12.39 -9.20 5.13
N ALA A 180 -12.04 -8.76 3.92
CA ALA A 180 -11.51 -9.64 2.89
C ALA A 180 -10.20 -10.30 3.34
N LEU A 181 -9.31 -9.56 4.02
CA LEU A 181 -8.07 -10.13 4.56
C LEU A 181 -8.37 -11.19 5.64
N GLN A 182 -9.35 -10.96 6.51
CA GLN A 182 -9.73 -11.90 7.56
C GLN A 182 -10.25 -13.24 7.02
N ALA A 183 -10.93 -13.18 5.87
CA ALA A 183 -11.49 -14.35 5.20
C ALA A 183 -10.41 -15.25 4.58
N LEU A 184 -9.18 -14.76 4.38
CA LEU A 184 -8.11 -15.54 3.77
C LEU A 184 -7.68 -16.73 4.64
N PRO A 185 -7.33 -17.87 4.01
CA PRO A 185 -6.95 -19.08 4.74
C PRO A 185 -5.55 -18.99 5.36
N GLY A 186 -4.63 -18.27 4.70
CA GLY A 186 -3.24 -18.12 5.10
C GLY A 186 -3.01 -17.09 6.22
N ARG A 187 -1.74 -16.94 6.59
CA ARG A 187 -1.29 -15.89 7.51
C ARG A 187 -1.39 -14.54 6.83
N VAL A 188 -1.83 -13.52 7.58
CA VAL A 188 -1.94 -12.14 7.07
C VAL A 188 -0.94 -11.24 7.79
N CYS A 189 0.09 -10.82 7.05
CA CYS A 189 0.96 -9.72 7.46
C CYS A 189 0.32 -8.38 7.04
N LEU A 190 0.24 -7.42 7.95
CA LEU A 190 -0.22 -6.06 7.67
C LEU A 190 0.87 -5.07 8.11
N ILE A 191 1.23 -4.15 7.22
CA ILE A 191 1.97 -2.94 7.57
C ILE A 191 1.11 -1.76 7.12
N THR A 192 0.78 -0.86 8.04
CA THR A 192 -0.07 0.31 7.76
C THR A 192 0.29 1.47 8.66
N GLU A 193 0.04 2.68 8.20
CA GLU A 193 -0.03 3.83 9.08
C GLU A 193 -1.32 3.81 9.92
N THR A 194 -1.23 4.35 11.14
CA THR A 194 -2.35 4.47 12.08
C THR A 194 -2.65 5.92 12.45
N VAL A 195 -1.63 6.78 12.43
CA VAL A 195 -1.72 8.20 12.77
C VAL A 195 -0.86 9.02 11.83
N ARG A 196 -1.36 10.19 11.43
CA ARG A 196 -0.63 11.26 10.75
C ARG A 196 -0.31 12.34 11.78
N GLU A 197 0.95 12.73 11.86
CA GLU A 197 1.44 13.80 12.73
C GLU A 197 2.02 14.92 11.85
N TYR A 198 1.50 16.14 12.00
CA TYR A 198 2.09 17.33 11.41
C TYR A 198 3.00 17.97 12.46
N VAL A 199 4.28 18.14 12.13
CA VAL A 199 5.31 18.55 13.08
C VAL A 199 5.93 19.88 12.65
N GLU A 200 5.80 20.91 13.49
CA GLU A 200 6.42 22.23 13.30
C GLU A 200 7.47 22.45 14.40
N ASP A 201 8.67 22.93 14.01
CA ASP A 201 9.79 23.19 14.94
C ASP A 201 10.14 22.02 15.89
N GLY A 202 9.91 20.78 15.43
CA GLY A 202 10.19 19.56 16.18
C GLY A 202 9.10 19.15 17.18
N ALA A 203 8.03 19.93 17.32
CA ALA A 203 6.85 19.63 18.14
C ALA A 203 5.69 19.14 17.26
N VAL A 204 4.91 18.19 17.76
CA VAL A 204 3.67 17.76 17.09
C VAL A 204 2.65 18.89 17.25
N ASP A 205 2.31 19.52 16.13
CA ASP A 205 1.31 20.58 16.02
C ASP A 205 -0.10 19.99 15.92
N GLU A 206 -0.26 18.98 15.07
CA GLU A 206 -1.55 18.37 14.75
C GLU A 206 -1.43 16.85 14.57
N THR A 207 -2.48 16.12 14.96
CA THR A 207 -2.58 14.66 14.76
C THR A 207 -3.92 14.26 14.18
N GLU A 208 -3.90 13.38 13.19
CA GLU A 208 -5.10 12.84 12.54
C GLU A 208 -5.06 11.30 12.55
N PRO A 209 -6.15 10.60 12.94
CA PRO A 209 -6.26 9.16 12.76
C PRO A 209 -6.25 8.80 11.26
N ALA A 210 -5.44 7.83 10.86
CA ALA A 210 -5.39 7.37 9.46
C ALA A 210 -6.49 6.34 9.11
N LEU A 211 -7.07 5.70 10.13
CA LEU A 211 -8.00 4.58 10.00
C LEU A 211 -9.40 4.85 10.57
N GLY A 212 -9.78 6.13 10.74
CA GLY A 212 -11.05 6.51 11.37
C GLY A 212 -11.22 5.85 12.75
N ASP A 213 -12.37 5.21 12.95
CA ASP A 213 -12.72 4.47 14.18
C ASP A 213 -12.28 3.00 14.16
N ILE A 214 -11.55 2.54 13.15
CA ILE A 214 -11.01 1.18 13.13
C ILE A 214 -9.99 1.03 14.26
N ARG A 215 -10.12 -0.06 15.02
CA ARG A 215 -9.20 -0.45 16.08
C ARG A 215 -8.51 -1.74 15.68
N LEU A 216 -7.22 -1.64 15.42
CA LEU A 216 -6.34 -2.80 15.23
C LEU A 216 -5.84 -3.29 16.60
N PRO A 217 -5.42 -4.55 16.74
CA PRO A 217 -4.78 -5.03 17.96
C PRO A 217 -3.44 -4.31 18.21
N GLU A 218 -2.81 -4.62 19.34
CA GLU A 218 -1.44 -4.18 19.61
C GLU A 218 -0.49 -4.72 18.52
N PRO A 219 0.34 -3.86 17.90
CA PRO A 219 1.24 -4.29 16.85
C PRO A 219 2.46 -5.04 17.40
N ASP A 220 3.04 -5.90 16.55
CA ASP A 220 4.30 -6.59 16.87
C ASP A 220 5.48 -5.59 16.82
N GLU A 221 5.45 -4.66 15.86
CA GLU A 221 6.40 -3.54 15.77
C GLU A 221 5.69 -2.23 15.43
N SER A 222 6.25 -1.12 15.90
CA SER A 222 5.84 0.22 15.47
C SER A 222 7.05 1.14 15.28
N TRP A 223 6.93 2.09 14.35
CA TRP A 223 7.94 3.11 14.10
C TRP A 223 7.34 4.38 13.51
N THR A 224 8.12 5.45 13.47
CA THR A 224 7.74 6.69 12.81
C THR A 224 8.43 6.78 11.46
N TRP A 225 7.66 7.10 10.43
CA TRP A 225 8.16 7.42 9.10
C TRP A 225 7.98 8.91 8.84
N ASN A 226 9.07 9.66 8.61
CA ASN A 226 8.97 11.03 8.10
C ASN A 226 8.68 10.98 6.58
N LEU A 227 7.40 10.88 6.24
CA LEU A 227 6.91 10.73 4.87
C LEU A 227 7.29 11.94 4.02
N ALA A 228 7.14 13.14 4.56
CA ALA A 228 7.42 14.38 3.85
C ALA A 228 7.98 15.44 4.81
N PRO A 229 9.30 15.48 5.03
CA PRO A 229 9.94 16.56 5.75
C PRO A 229 9.68 17.90 5.06
N ALA A 230 9.54 18.98 5.84
CA ALA A 230 9.43 20.31 5.27
C ALA A 230 10.66 20.63 4.38
N PRO A 231 10.49 21.27 3.20
CA PRO A 231 9.25 21.87 2.69
C PRO A 231 8.52 20.99 1.64
N GLU A 232 8.58 19.65 1.71
CA GLU A 232 8.11 18.77 0.62
C GLU A 232 6.60 18.88 0.35
N LEU A 233 5.77 18.87 1.39
CA LEU A 233 4.31 19.05 1.27
C LEU A 233 3.85 20.39 1.84
N GLU A 234 4.39 20.78 2.99
CA GLU A 234 4.13 22.07 3.62
C GLU A 234 5.43 22.78 3.92
N ARG A 235 5.40 24.12 3.89
CA ARG A 235 6.62 24.93 4.01
C ARG A 235 7.30 24.80 5.38
N ALA A 236 6.52 24.66 6.45
CA ALA A 236 7.01 24.69 7.83
C ALA A 236 6.76 23.38 8.61
N ARG A 237 5.92 22.49 8.08
CA ARG A 237 5.52 21.25 8.78
C ARG A 237 6.05 20.01 8.07
N ASP A 238 6.65 19.11 8.84
CA ASP A 238 6.87 17.73 8.42
C ASP A 238 5.53 16.98 8.48
N LEU A 239 5.29 16.07 7.53
CA LEU A 239 4.29 15.02 7.69
C LEU A 239 4.97 13.72 8.11
N ARG A 240 4.66 13.26 9.32
CA ARG A 240 5.12 11.98 9.87
C ARG A 240 3.97 11.00 10.00
N LEU A 241 4.24 9.72 9.76
CA LEU A 241 3.28 8.64 9.90
C LEU A 241 3.74 7.71 11.03
N ARG A 242 2.82 7.35 11.92
CA ARG A 242 3.01 6.24 12.86
C ARG A 242 2.64 4.96 12.14
N ILE A 243 3.63 4.09 11.95
CA ILE A 243 3.47 2.80 11.29
C ILE A 243 3.30 1.72 12.35
N ALA A 244 2.35 0.82 12.10
CA ALA A 244 2.10 -0.38 12.87
C ALA A 244 2.27 -1.60 11.96
N ALA A 245 2.95 -2.62 12.46
CA ALA A 245 3.22 -3.84 11.73
C ALA A 245 2.78 -5.08 12.52
N TYR A 246 2.15 -6.00 11.81
CA TYR A 246 1.52 -7.21 12.32
C TYR A 246 1.94 -8.37 11.43
N SER A 247 2.63 -9.38 11.97
CA SER A 247 3.04 -10.55 11.18
C SER A 247 1.89 -11.53 10.94
N ASN A 248 0.92 -11.52 11.85
CA ASN A 248 -0.32 -12.25 11.74
C ASN A 248 -1.44 -11.45 12.41
N LEU A 249 -2.10 -10.60 11.62
CA LEU A 249 -3.14 -9.70 12.12
C LEU A 249 -4.31 -10.45 12.76
N PHE A 250 -4.72 -11.56 12.16
CA PHE A 250 -5.81 -12.40 12.65
C PHE A 250 -5.23 -13.63 13.31
N LYS A 251 -5.05 -13.56 14.63
CA LYS A 251 -4.72 -14.73 15.47
C LYS A 251 -5.94 -15.68 15.45
N LYS A 252 -6.01 -16.55 14.45
CA LYS A 252 -6.97 -17.66 14.35
C LYS A 252 -6.60 -18.77 15.33
#